data_AF-A0A9P8EFL6-F1
#
_entry.id   AF-A0A9P8EFL6-F1
#
_cell.length_a   1.000
_cell.length_b   1.000
_cell.length_c   1.000
_cell.angle_alpha   90.00
_cell.angle_beta   90.00
_cell.angle_gamma   90.00
#
_symmetry.space_group_name_H-M   'P 1'
#
loop_
_entity.id
_entity.type
_entity.pdbx_description
1 polymer ?
#
loop_
_entity_poly.entity_id
_entity_poly.type
_entity_poly.pdbx_seq_one_letter_code
_entity_poly.pdbx_strand_id
1 'polypeptide(L)'
;MDDSWQETAFTSRHMHNRQSRNTSGKGSGSNSGKSKRNTFDVRKTFGSYTIKCPAWHKLCTSGDGTSSDQDAVLELFRLTQCGTGVVGEMSLPGVLRAAVLLAASRKSLQAILESLEPVDPEIEIEAKENGQNEEQKPEEESDQGEQDSEDEPSPDRFETFEKNSFREPKFWLRWNGVLESMAAAGDEKAESGLGYIIFPSNDCRKFKGTLNCASLQWKDVAFSGHKIAPRSESDIPVAWGSNEVPM
;
A
#
# COMPACT_ATOMS: atom_id res chain seq x y z
N MET A 1 -61.23 25.00 -17.74
CA MET A 1 -59.96 25.00 -17.00
C MET A 1 -59.59 23.55 -16.83
N ASP A 2 -58.85 22.99 -17.80
CA ASP A 2 -58.92 21.56 -18.13
C ASP A 2 -57.53 20.89 -18.03
N ASP A 3 -57.20 20.48 -16.81
CA ASP A 3 -56.01 19.68 -16.49
C ASP A 3 -56.22 18.22 -16.93
N SER A 4 -55.75 17.85 -18.12
CA SER A 4 -55.58 16.44 -18.56
C SER A 4 -54.69 16.25 -19.81
N TRP A 5 -54.42 17.32 -20.58
CA TRP A 5 -53.61 17.19 -21.80
C TRP A 5 -52.09 17.15 -21.57
N GLN A 6 -51.59 17.59 -20.40
CA GLN A 6 -50.14 17.59 -20.11
C GLN A 6 -49.63 16.25 -19.55
N GLU A 7 -50.40 15.54 -18.73
CA GLU A 7 -49.93 14.28 -18.09
C GLU A 7 -49.98 13.06 -19.04
N THR A 8 -50.83 13.10 -20.07
CA THR A 8 -50.95 12.01 -21.05
C THR A 8 -49.76 11.94 -22.03
N ALA A 9 -48.93 12.98 -22.12
CA ALA A 9 -47.81 13.04 -23.06
C ALA A 9 -46.56 12.22 -22.63
N PHE A 10 -46.41 11.92 -21.34
CA PHE A 10 -45.21 11.27 -20.79
C PHE A 10 -45.35 9.76 -20.53
N THR A 11 -46.50 9.16 -20.85
CA THR A 11 -46.84 7.77 -20.50
C THR A 11 -47.04 6.85 -21.72
N SER A 12 -46.23 7.01 -22.78
CA SER A 12 -46.26 6.12 -23.95
C SER A 12 -44.88 5.56 -24.36
N ARG A 13 -44.64 4.32 -23.88
CA ARG A 13 -43.89 3.23 -24.53
C ARG A 13 -42.35 3.18 -24.45
N HIS A 14 -41.95 2.21 -23.63
CA HIS A 14 -40.68 1.49 -23.59
C HIS A 14 -40.09 1.01 -24.94
N MET A 15 -38.75 1.04 -25.01
CA MET A 15 -37.82 0.03 -25.58
C MET A 15 -37.99 -0.39 -27.06
N HIS A 16 -37.00 -0.20 -27.96
CA HIS A 16 -35.74 -0.96 -27.92
C HIS A 16 -34.62 -0.41 -28.84
N ASN A 17 -33.40 -0.79 -28.50
CA ASN A 17 -32.14 -0.65 -29.24
C ASN A 17 -32.18 -1.16 -30.70
N ARG A 18 -31.80 -0.33 -31.68
CA ARG A 18 -31.13 -0.74 -32.94
C ARG A 18 -30.46 0.42 -33.70
N GLN A 19 -29.14 0.33 -33.82
CA GLN A 19 -28.30 0.75 -34.97
C GLN A 19 -28.72 1.99 -35.79
N SER A 20 -27.96 3.09 -35.64
CA SER A 20 -27.59 3.90 -36.81
C SER A 20 -26.07 3.80 -37.03
N ARG A 21 -25.68 3.67 -38.30
CA ARG A 21 -24.30 3.48 -38.78
C ARG A 21 -24.10 4.47 -39.92
N ASN A 22 -22.88 4.96 -40.13
CA ASN A 22 -22.47 5.91 -41.19
C ASN A 22 -23.00 7.35 -40.96
N THR A 23 -22.38 8.47 -41.38
CA THR A 23 -21.04 8.82 -41.93
C THR A 23 -20.86 10.34 -41.75
N SER A 24 -19.69 10.98 -41.84
CA SER A 24 -18.31 10.55 -42.13
C SER A 24 -17.29 11.57 -41.56
N GLY A 25 -16.06 11.14 -41.30
CA GLY A 25 -14.93 12.01 -40.94
C GLY A 25 -13.63 11.18 -40.93
N LYS A 26 -12.84 11.26 -41.99
CA LYS A 26 -11.81 10.27 -42.35
C LYS A 26 -10.41 10.87 -42.17
N GLY A 27 -9.66 10.46 -41.13
CA GLY A 27 -8.34 11.06 -40.86
C GLY A 27 -7.50 10.43 -39.75
N SER A 28 -6.85 9.29 -40.05
CA SER A 28 -5.65 8.75 -39.37
C SER A 28 -5.73 8.23 -37.92
N GLY A 29 -4.90 7.23 -37.60
CA GLY A 29 -4.50 6.90 -36.22
C GLY A 29 -5.41 5.96 -35.42
N SER A 30 -5.41 4.66 -35.73
CA SER A 30 -6.09 3.64 -34.93
C SER A 30 -5.56 3.54 -33.49
N ASN A 31 -6.44 3.71 -32.48
CA ASN A 31 -6.92 2.61 -31.61
C ASN A 31 -7.57 3.14 -30.31
N SER A 32 -8.65 3.92 -30.45
CA SER A 32 -9.54 4.34 -29.35
C SER A 32 -10.86 3.59 -29.49
N GLY A 33 -11.33 2.89 -28.43
CA GLY A 33 -12.59 2.13 -28.49
C GLY A 33 -12.64 0.84 -27.66
N LYS A 34 -11.50 0.27 -27.28
CA LYS A 34 -11.43 -0.58 -26.08
C LYS A 34 -11.12 0.34 -24.91
N SER A 35 -11.95 0.28 -23.86
CA SER A 35 -11.50 0.68 -22.53
C SER A 35 -10.27 -0.17 -22.22
N LYS A 36 -9.07 0.43 -22.29
CA LYS A 36 -7.88 -0.12 -21.64
C LYS A 36 -8.26 -0.15 -20.16
N ARG A 37 -8.68 -1.32 -19.66
CA ARG A 37 -8.66 -1.59 -18.22
C ARG A 37 -7.23 -1.31 -17.81
N ASN A 38 -7.02 -0.21 -17.11
CA ASN A 38 -5.71 0.35 -16.92
C ASN A 38 -4.85 -0.72 -16.24
N THR A 39 -3.76 -1.13 -16.88
CA THR A 39 -2.74 -1.95 -16.22
C THR A 39 -2.40 -1.27 -14.90
N PHE A 40 -2.26 -2.07 -13.85
CA PHE A 40 -1.85 -1.53 -12.57
C PHE A 40 -0.49 -0.84 -12.74
N ASP A 41 -0.36 0.36 -12.19
CA ASP A 41 0.87 1.15 -12.21
C ASP A 41 1.05 1.65 -10.80
N VAL A 42 2.10 1.15 -10.14
CA VAL A 42 2.40 1.45 -8.74
C VAL A 42 2.57 2.95 -8.51
N ARG A 43 2.96 3.74 -9.52
CA ARG A 43 3.07 5.21 -9.39
C ARG A 43 1.74 5.89 -9.07
N LYS A 44 0.62 5.24 -9.36
CA LYS A 44 -0.73 5.74 -9.03
C LYS A 44 -1.03 5.64 -7.53
N THR A 45 -0.28 4.85 -6.75
CA THR A 45 -0.41 4.81 -5.28
C THR A 45 0.19 6.05 -4.61
N PHE A 46 1.16 6.74 -5.23
CA PHE A 46 1.82 7.89 -4.60
C PHE A 46 0.88 9.09 -4.45
N GLY A 47 0.96 9.82 -3.34
CA GLY A 47 0.08 10.92 -3.00
C GLY A 47 -0.44 10.86 -1.57
N SER A 48 -1.16 11.90 -1.17
CA SER A 48 -1.73 12.04 0.17
C SER A 48 -3.18 11.55 0.18
N TYR A 49 -3.55 10.82 1.22
CA TYR A 49 -4.86 10.21 1.44
C TYR A 49 -5.37 10.58 2.83
N THR A 50 -6.60 11.06 2.96
CA THR A 50 -7.23 11.12 4.29
C THR A 50 -7.68 9.73 4.73
N ILE A 51 -7.57 9.45 6.02
CA ILE A 51 -7.88 8.18 6.65
C ILE A 51 -9.20 8.28 7.42
N LYS A 52 -9.99 7.21 7.35
CA LYS A 52 -11.09 6.90 8.26
C LYS A 52 -10.76 5.63 9.00
N CYS A 53 -10.45 5.76 10.29
CA CYS A 53 -10.18 4.67 11.21
C CYS A 53 -11.14 4.78 12.42
N PRO A 54 -12.19 3.95 12.52
CA PRO A 54 -13.16 4.03 13.62
C PRO A 54 -12.57 3.76 15.01
N ALA A 55 -11.45 3.03 15.11
CA ALA A 55 -10.78 2.82 16.39
C ALA A 55 -10.02 4.08 16.85
N TRP A 56 -9.31 4.75 15.94
CA TRP A 56 -8.67 6.05 16.18
C TRP A 56 -9.68 7.10 16.65
N HIS A 57 -10.80 7.27 15.93
CA HIS A 57 -11.85 8.22 16.33
C HIS A 57 -12.39 7.94 17.74
N LYS A 58 -12.54 6.68 18.15
CA LYS A 58 -12.98 6.33 19.52
C LYS A 58 -11.97 6.78 20.57
N LEU A 59 -10.67 6.61 20.33
CA LEU A 59 -9.62 7.11 21.23
C LEU A 59 -9.68 8.64 21.33
N CYS A 60 -9.79 9.34 20.21
CA CYS A 60 -9.86 10.80 20.16
C CYS A 60 -11.10 11.37 20.87
N THR A 61 -12.25 10.69 20.79
CA THR A 61 -13.50 11.11 21.46
C THR A 61 -13.55 10.69 22.94
N SER A 62 -12.71 9.74 23.36
CA SER A 62 -12.65 9.28 24.76
C SER A 62 -11.53 9.95 25.57
N GLY A 63 -10.58 10.60 24.90
CA GLY A 63 -9.61 11.51 25.53
C GLY A 63 -10.25 12.84 25.94
N ASP A 64 -9.57 13.59 26.80
CA ASP A 64 -10.10 14.80 27.41
C ASP A 64 -10.14 16.00 26.43
N GLY A 65 -11.21 16.08 25.65
CA GLY A 65 -11.71 17.31 25.01
C GLY A 65 -10.92 17.90 23.84
N THR A 66 -9.64 17.60 23.67
CA THR A 66 -8.85 18.10 22.53
C THR A 66 -9.15 17.31 21.26
N SER A 67 -10.24 17.68 20.59
CA SER A 67 -10.39 17.37 19.17
C SER A 67 -9.25 18.02 18.41
N SER A 68 -8.26 17.24 17.99
CA SER A 68 -7.30 17.69 16.98
C SER A 68 -8.08 18.04 15.73
N ASP A 69 -8.08 19.31 15.32
CA ASP A 69 -8.70 19.81 14.07
C ASP A 69 -7.90 19.36 12.82
N GLN A 70 -7.10 18.31 12.96
CA GLN A 70 -6.26 17.72 11.93
C GLN A 70 -6.87 16.39 11.49
N ASP A 71 -7.05 16.26 10.18
CA ASP A 71 -7.41 14.99 9.56
C ASP A 71 -6.29 13.96 9.72
N ALA A 72 -6.65 12.70 9.92
CA ALA A 72 -5.71 11.59 9.79
C ALA A 72 -5.31 11.41 8.33
N VAL A 73 -4.01 11.24 8.05
CA VAL A 73 -3.43 11.21 6.70
C VAL A 73 -2.47 10.05 6.52
N LEU A 74 -2.50 9.42 5.34
CA LEU A 74 -1.47 8.53 4.81
C LEU A 74 -0.85 9.21 3.58
N GLU A 75 0.43 9.51 3.62
CA GLU A 75 1.20 9.93 2.46
C GLU A 75 2.01 8.76 1.91
N LEU A 76 2.02 8.57 0.59
CA LEU A 76 2.85 7.60 -0.10
C LEU A 76 3.78 8.34 -1.07
N PHE A 77 5.08 8.26 -0.82
CA PHE A 77 6.08 9.16 -1.42
C PHE A 77 6.64 8.60 -2.73
N ARG A 78 7.28 7.43 -2.65
CA ARG A 78 8.14 6.86 -3.69
C ARG A 78 8.36 5.36 -3.49
N LEU A 79 9.08 4.72 -4.41
CA LEU A 79 9.54 3.35 -4.20
C LEU A 79 10.72 3.29 -3.22
N THR A 80 10.92 2.13 -2.60
CA THR A 80 12.17 1.74 -1.94
C THR A 80 13.34 1.77 -2.92
N GLN A 81 14.58 1.85 -2.44
CA GLN A 81 15.77 1.87 -3.31
C GLN A 81 15.84 0.64 -4.23
N CYS A 82 15.54 -0.55 -3.69
CA CYS A 82 15.40 -1.81 -4.43
C CYS A 82 14.15 -1.90 -5.34
N GLY A 83 13.22 -0.94 -5.27
CA GLY A 83 12.03 -0.87 -6.13
C GLY A 83 10.87 -1.81 -5.77
N THR A 84 11.06 -2.74 -4.84
CA THR A 84 10.10 -3.81 -4.51
C THR A 84 8.98 -3.39 -3.56
N GLY A 85 9.02 -2.16 -3.02
CA GLY A 85 8.00 -1.60 -2.13
C GLY A 85 7.78 -0.11 -2.31
N VAL A 86 6.73 0.41 -1.66
CA VAL A 86 6.39 1.84 -1.57
C VAL A 86 6.66 2.33 -0.15
N VAL A 87 7.26 3.50 -0.05
CA VAL A 87 7.63 4.20 1.18
C VAL A 87 6.65 5.34 1.43
N GLY A 88 6.27 5.57 2.69
CA GLY A 88 5.32 6.62 3.09
C GLY A 88 5.33 6.93 4.58
N GLU A 89 4.40 7.78 4.99
CA GLU A 89 4.15 8.17 6.38
C GLU A 89 2.65 8.13 6.67
N MET A 90 2.27 7.74 7.89
CA MET A 90 0.90 7.78 8.39
C MET A 90 0.85 8.60 9.68
N SER A 91 -0.03 9.59 9.70
CA SER A 91 -0.39 10.37 10.88
C SER A 91 -1.85 10.08 11.26
N LEU A 92 -2.03 9.62 12.49
CA LEU A 92 -3.31 9.53 13.20
C LEU A 92 -3.21 10.49 14.41
N PRO A 93 -3.54 11.79 14.24
CA PRO A 93 -3.28 12.82 15.24
C PRO A 93 -3.75 12.45 16.65
N GLY A 94 -2.91 12.76 17.64
CA GLY A 94 -3.10 12.46 19.07
C GLY A 94 -2.90 10.98 19.44
N VAL A 95 -2.52 10.12 18.50
CA VAL A 95 -2.44 8.66 18.71
C VAL A 95 -1.19 8.02 18.12
N LEU A 96 -0.88 8.23 16.85
CA LEU A 96 0.18 7.50 16.15
C LEU A 96 0.77 8.33 15.01
N ARG A 97 2.09 8.46 14.98
CA ARG A 97 2.85 8.97 13.83
C ARG A 97 3.90 7.96 13.42
N ALA A 98 3.87 7.50 12.17
CA ALA A 98 4.66 6.34 11.74
C ALA A 98 5.14 6.38 10.29
N ALA A 99 6.37 5.90 10.08
CA ALA A 99 6.85 5.38 8.81
C ALA A 99 5.97 4.21 8.33
N VAL A 100 5.73 4.13 7.02
CA VAL A 100 4.96 3.06 6.38
C VAL A 100 5.74 2.46 5.21
N LEU A 101 5.79 1.12 5.18
CA LEU A 101 6.27 0.33 4.05
C LEU A 101 5.15 -0.54 3.51
N LEU A 102 4.93 -0.46 2.19
CA LEU A 102 4.00 -1.31 1.44
C LEU A 102 4.76 -2.21 0.49
N ALA A 103 4.39 -3.49 0.38
CA ALA A 103 4.96 -4.40 -0.62
C ALA A 103 3.91 -5.34 -1.23
N ALA A 104 4.14 -5.80 -2.46
CA ALA A 104 3.20 -6.67 -3.18
C ALA A 104 2.99 -8.05 -2.51
N SER A 105 3.98 -8.53 -1.77
CA SER A 105 3.96 -9.83 -1.10
C SER A 105 4.60 -9.76 0.29
N ARG A 106 4.32 -10.74 1.16
CA ARG A 106 5.02 -10.86 2.46
C ARG A 106 6.52 -11.11 2.27
N LYS A 107 6.91 -11.89 1.27
CA LYS A 107 8.33 -12.16 0.96
C LYS A 107 9.08 -10.88 0.56
N SER A 108 8.48 -10.05 -0.30
CA SER A 108 9.06 -8.75 -0.66
C SER A 108 9.07 -7.77 0.52
N LEU A 109 8.05 -7.79 1.39
CA LEU A 109 8.04 -6.97 2.61
C LEU A 109 9.19 -7.36 3.55
N GLN A 110 9.36 -8.66 3.80
CA GLN A 110 10.43 -9.19 4.63
C GLN A 110 11.81 -8.84 4.06
N ALA A 111 12.06 -9.07 2.77
CA ALA A 111 13.33 -8.73 2.12
C ALA A 111 13.66 -7.21 2.15
N ILE A 112 12.64 -6.35 2.19
CA ILE A 112 12.84 -4.90 2.40
C ILE A 112 13.26 -4.64 3.85
N LEU A 113 12.63 -5.28 4.83
CA LEU A 113 12.95 -5.09 6.25
C LEU A 113 14.36 -5.59 6.58
N GLU A 114 14.74 -6.76 6.06
CA GLU A 114 16.11 -7.32 6.15
C GLU A 114 17.18 -6.42 5.50
N SER A 115 16.78 -5.50 4.61
CA SER A 115 17.68 -4.50 3.99
C SER A 115 17.72 -3.15 4.72
N LEU A 116 16.84 -2.94 5.70
CA LEU A 116 16.70 -1.69 6.45
C LEU A 116 17.09 -1.83 7.92
N GLU A 117 16.86 -3.00 8.53
CA GLU A 117 17.34 -3.31 9.87
C GLU A 117 18.85 -3.65 9.76
N PRO A 118 19.76 -2.86 10.37
CA PRO A 118 21.17 -3.18 10.36
C PRO A 118 21.40 -4.49 11.12
N VAL A 119 22.16 -5.41 10.52
CA VAL A 119 22.60 -6.62 11.19
C VAL A 119 23.53 -6.22 12.34
N ASP A 120 23.07 -6.37 13.58
CA ASP A 120 23.94 -6.30 14.75
C ASP A 120 25.00 -7.41 14.62
N PRO A 121 26.31 -7.08 14.51
CA PRO A 121 27.35 -8.05 14.21
C PRO A 121 27.61 -9.06 15.35
N GLU A 122 26.96 -8.89 16.50
CA GLU A 122 27.10 -9.77 17.66
C GLU A 122 26.28 -11.08 17.52
N ILE A 123 25.30 -11.16 16.61
CA ILE A 123 24.43 -12.35 16.44
C ILE A 123 25.01 -13.36 15.43
N GLU A 124 25.96 -12.98 14.57
CA GLU A 124 26.53 -13.88 13.55
C GLU A 124 27.45 -15.00 14.09
N ILE A 125 27.81 -14.97 15.38
CA ILE A 125 28.77 -15.92 15.97
C ILE A 125 28.11 -17.23 16.41
N GLU A 126 26.88 -17.20 16.97
CA GLU A 126 26.24 -18.41 17.53
C GLU A 126 25.66 -19.36 16.47
N ALA A 127 25.49 -18.91 15.22
CA ALA A 127 24.91 -19.72 14.14
C ALA A 127 25.90 -20.70 13.47
N LYS A 128 27.19 -20.70 13.84
CA LYS A 128 28.25 -21.50 13.18
C LYS A 128 28.85 -22.64 14.01
N GLU A 129 28.49 -22.80 15.29
CA GLU A 129 29.12 -23.79 16.20
C GLU A 129 28.27 -25.05 16.50
N ASN A 130 27.31 -25.43 15.65
CA ASN A 130 26.56 -26.68 15.87
C ASN A 130 26.45 -27.57 14.62
N GLY A 131 27.61 -27.93 14.05
CA GLY A 131 27.76 -28.89 12.96
C GLY A 131 28.66 -30.07 13.33
N GLN A 132 28.06 -31.18 13.78
CA GLN A 132 28.53 -32.58 13.77
C GLN A 132 27.39 -33.42 14.41
N ASN A 133 26.97 -34.59 13.93
CA ASN A 133 27.64 -35.54 13.02
C ASN A 133 26.61 -36.38 12.22
N GLU A 134 27.02 -36.91 11.04
CA GLU A 134 26.71 -38.22 10.39
C GLU A 134 25.25 -38.77 10.40
N GLU A 135 24.71 -39.50 9.41
CA GLU A 135 25.10 -40.03 8.08
C GLU A 135 23.76 -40.51 7.43
N GLN A 136 23.45 -40.42 6.12
CA GLN A 136 23.98 -41.24 5.03
C GLN A 136 23.43 -40.74 3.66
N LYS A 137 24.23 -40.92 2.61
CA LYS A 137 23.95 -40.73 1.16
C LYS A 137 23.84 -42.14 0.48
N PRO A 138 23.69 -42.30 -0.86
CA PRO A 138 23.40 -41.36 -1.95
C PRO A 138 22.16 -41.80 -2.80
N GLU A 139 21.74 -41.04 -3.82
CA GLU A 139 21.82 -41.33 -5.28
C GLU A 139 20.58 -40.61 -5.90
N GLU A 140 20.49 -40.03 -7.10
CA GLU A 140 21.38 -39.56 -8.21
C GLU A 140 20.67 -38.30 -8.82
N GLU A 141 21.09 -37.54 -9.84
CA GLU A 141 22.08 -37.72 -10.93
C GLU A 141 22.72 -36.33 -11.30
N SER A 142 22.76 -35.95 -12.60
CA SER A 142 23.30 -34.72 -13.21
C SER A 142 22.23 -33.58 -13.32
N ASP A 143 22.54 -32.32 -13.62
CA ASP A 143 23.64 -31.82 -14.45
C ASP A 143 24.16 -30.42 -14.08
N GLN A 144 25.46 -30.17 -14.33
CA GLN A 144 26.12 -28.90 -14.09
C GLN A 144 26.25 -28.09 -15.39
N GLY A 145 25.64 -26.90 -15.41
CA GLY A 145 25.93 -25.86 -16.39
C GLY A 145 26.63 -24.68 -15.72
N GLU A 146 27.96 -24.62 -15.82
CA GLU A 146 28.71 -23.38 -15.61
C GLU A 146 28.68 -22.52 -16.90
N GLN A 147 29.01 -21.23 -16.76
CA GLN A 147 28.88 -20.13 -17.77
C GLN A 147 27.43 -19.57 -17.85
N ASP A 148 27.21 -18.26 -17.93
CA ASP A 148 28.14 -17.14 -18.12
C ASP A 148 27.77 -15.94 -17.22
N SER A 149 28.74 -15.11 -16.88
CA SER A 149 28.54 -13.85 -16.16
C SER A 149 28.18 -12.73 -17.14
N GLU A 150 26.97 -12.82 -17.71
CA GLU A 150 26.36 -11.71 -18.44
C GLU A 150 25.50 -10.86 -17.48
N ASP A 151 25.55 -9.53 -17.63
CA ASP A 151 24.72 -8.60 -16.86
C ASP A 151 23.23 -8.93 -17.02
N GLU A 152 22.61 -9.60 -16.03
CA GLU A 152 21.16 -9.67 -15.96
C GLU A 152 20.63 -8.23 -15.93
N PRO A 153 19.78 -7.82 -16.90
CA PRO A 153 19.24 -6.48 -16.89
C PRO A 153 18.41 -6.31 -15.62
N SER A 154 18.85 -5.40 -14.74
CA SER A 154 18.24 -5.19 -13.43
C SER A 154 16.72 -5.19 -13.57
N PRO A 155 15.98 -6.14 -12.97
CA PRO A 155 14.60 -6.40 -13.33
C PRO A 155 13.79 -5.12 -13.17
N ASP A 156 13.02 -4.76 -14.21
CA ASP A 156 12.32 -3.47 -14.21
C ASP A 156 11.52 -3.34 -12.92
N ARG A 157 11.80 -2.28 -12.16
CA ARG A 157 11.25 -2.06 -10.81
C ARG A 157 9.72 -2.00 -10.83
N PHE A 158 9.12 -1.79 -12.00
CA PHE A 158 7.68 -1.86 -12.23
C PHE A 158 7.14 -3.29 -12.46
N GLU A 159 7.90 -4.20 -13.08
CA GLU A 159 7.45 -5.58 -13.42
C GLU A 159 6.98 -6.39 -12.20
N THR A 160 7.60 -6.16 -11.03
CA THR A 160 7.21 -6.76 -9.74
C THR A 160 5.73 -6.51 -9.41
N PHE A 161 5.17 -5.41 -9.92
CA PHE A 161 3.76 -5.05 -9.77
C PHE A 161 2.92 -5.37 -11.02
N GLU A 162 3.51 -5.51 -12.21
CA GLU A 162 2.77 -5.74 -13.46
C GLU A 162 2.26 -7.18 -13.64
N LYS A 163 3.00 -8.19 -13.17
CA LYS A 163 2.54 -9.60 -13.15
C LYS A 163 1.27 -9.77 -12.29
N ASN A 164 0.99 -8.80 -11.43
CA ASN A 164 -0.21 -8.64 -10.64
C ASN A 164 -1.19 -7.65 -11.29
N SER A 165 -1.74 -8.00 -12.48
CA SER A 165 -2.79 -7.22 -13.15
C SER A 165 -4.16 -7.33 -12.43
N PHE A 166 -4.16 -7.17 -11.11
CA PHE A 166 -5.36 -7.23 -10.28
C PHE A 166 -6.37 -6.17 -10.73
N ARG A 167 -7.64 -6.47 -10.46
CA ARG A 167 -8.70 -5.45 -10.45
C ARG A 167 -8.68 -4.64 -9.15
N GLU A 168 -8.11 -5.25 -8.10
CA GLU A 168 -8.02 -4.72 -6.75
C GLU A 168 -6.61 -5.00 -6.18
N PRO A 169 -5.59 -4.18 -6.48
CA PRO A 169 -4.20 -4.45 -6.05
C PRO A 169 -4.08 -4.38 -4.52
N LYS A 170 -3.53 -5.46 -3.95
CA LYS A 170 -3.28 -5.63 -2.52
C LYS A 170 -1.80 -5.46 -2.20
N PHE A 171 -1.53 -4.74 -1.12
CA PHE A 171 -0.22 -4.51 -0.53
C PHE A 171 -0.22 -5.00 0.92
N TRP A 172 0.84 -5.68 1.33
CA TRP A 172 1.15 -5.89 2.75
C TRP A 172 1.75 -4.62 3.32
N LEU A 173 1.32 -4.25 4.52
CA LEU A 173 1.76 -3.04 5.22
C LEU A 173 2.57 -3.44 6.45
N ARG A 174 3.73 -2.80 6.62
CA ARG A 174 4.44 -2.67 7.89
C ARG A 174 4.47 -1.20 8.24
N TRP A 175 4.34 -0.87 9.52
CA TRP A 175 4.57 0.48 10.02
C TRP A 175 5.49 0.45 11.23
N ASN A 176 6.21 1.54 11.46
CA ASN A 176 7.06 1.77 12.62
C ASN A 176 7.02 3.26 13.00
N GLY A 177 6.85 3.59 14.28
CA GLY A 177 6.58 4.97 14.70
C GLY A 177 6.33 5.12 16.19
N VAL A 178 6.02 6.35 16.60
CA VAL A 178 5.77 6.71 18.00
C VAL A 178 4.27 6.84 18.25
N LEU A 179 3.82 6.37 19.42
CA LEU A 179 2.47 6.63 19.92
C LEU A 179 2.45 7.96 20.67
N GLU A 180 1.87 9.00 20.07
CA GLU A 180 1.86 10.37 20.61
C GLU A 180 1.22 10.44 22.01
N SER A 181 0.23 9.59 22.28
CA SER A 181 -0.43 9.49 23.60
C SER A 181 0.43 8.85 24.69
N MET A 182 1.44 8.04 24.33
CA MET A 182 2.40 7.45 25.26
C MET A 182 3.66 8.31 25.40
N ALA A 183 4.08 8.99 24.32
CA ALA A 183 5.11 10.01 24.35
C ALA A 183 4.77 11.13 25.34
N ALA A 184 3.52 11.63 25.32
CA ALA A 184 3.03 12.62 26.28
C ALA A 184 3.04 12.14 27.75
N ALA A 185 3.12 10.82 28.00
CA ALA A 185 3.25 10.21 29.32
C ALA A 185 4.71 9.90 29.72
N GLY A 186 5.69 10.21 28.85
CA GLY A 186 7.11 9.93 29.07
C GLY A 186 7.57 8.52 28.71
N ASP A 187 6.75 7.72 28.02
CA ASP A 187 7.10 6.40 27.51
C ASP A 187 7.26 6.47 25.98
N GLU A 188 8.28 7.21 25.53
CA GLU A 188 8.65 7.41 24.13
C GLU A 188 9.30 6.16 23.54
N LYS A 189 8.48 5.13 23.33
CA LYS A 189 8.92 3.88 22.69
C LYS A 189 8.41 3.77 21.26
N ALA A 190 9.34 3.58 20.32
CA ALA A 190 9.01 3.24 18.95
C ALA A 190 8.30 1.87 18.90
N GLU A 191 7.05 1.86 18.44
CA GLU A 191 6.28 0.64 18.18
C GLU A 191 6.35 0.28 16.69
N SER A 192 6.01 -0.97 16.35
CA SER A 192 5.79 -1.37 14.98
C SER A 192 4.61 -2.33 14.88
N GLY A 193 3.88 -2.28 13.77
CA GLY A 193 2.77 -3.19 13.51
C GLY A 193 2.69 -3.65 12.07
N LEU A 194 1.69 -4.47 11.79
CA LEU A 194 1.43 -5.09 10.49
C LEU A 194 0.01 -4.78 10.03
N GLY A 195 -0.22 -4.92 8.73
CA GLY A 195 -1.52 -4.69 8.13
C GLY A 195 -1.55 -5.06 6.65
N TYR A 196 -2.56 -4.54 5.96
CA TYR A 196 -2.58 -4.53 4.50
C TYR A 196 -3.42 -3.36 3.98
N ILE A 197 -3.18 -2.98 2.73
CA ILE A 197 -3.99 -2.02 1.97
C ILE A 197 -4.45 -2.71 0.67
N ILE A 198 -5.72 -2.50 0.30
CA ILE A 198 -6.30 -2.91 -0.98
C ILE A 198 -6.92 -1.68 -1.62
N PHE A 199 -6.48 -1.34 -2.84
CA PHE A 199 -7.18 -0.35 -3.66
C PHE A 199 -8.27 -1.10 -4.46
N PRO A 200 -9.56 -0.71 -4.42
CA PRO A 200 -10.61 -1.38 -5.21
C PRO A 200 -10.55 -1.11 -6.73
N SER A 201 -9.51 -0.43 -7.20
CA SER A 201 -9.34 0.03 -8.58
C SER A 201 -7.89 0.43 -8.84
N ASN A 202 -7.42 0.21 -10.07
CA ASN A 202 -6.06 0.51 -10.53
C ASN A 202 -5.76 2.01 -10.71
N ASP A 203 -6.71 2.89 -10.41
CA ASP A 203 -6.49 4.34 -10.29
C ASP A 203 -6.13 4.77 -8.85
N CYS A 204 -6.16 3.85 -7.89
CA CYS A 204 -5.73 4.04 -6.50
C CYS A 204 -6.37 5.24 -5.78
N ARG A 205 -7.56 5.69 -6.20
CA ARG A 205 -8.24 6.86 -5.59
C ARG A 205 -8.80 6.61 -4.19
N LYS A 206 -9.02 5.34 -3.83
CA LYS A 206 -9.57 4.92 -2.54
C LYS A 206 -8.91 3.62 -2.13
N PHE A 207 -8.81 3.38 -0.83
CA PHE A 207 -8.34 2.10 -0.30
C PHE A 207 -9.17 1.63 0.90
N LYS A 208 -9.05 0.33 1.20
CA LYS A 208 -9.48 -0.32 2.44
C LYS A 208 -8.32 -1.15 2.97
N GLY A 209 -8.20 -1.30 4.27
CA GLY A 209 -7.11 -2.05 4.87
C GLY A 209 -7.39 -2.47 6.31
N THR A 210 -6.44 -3.20 6.89
CA THR A 210 -6.38 -3.43 8.34
C THR A 210 -5.06 -2.97 8.92
N LEU A 211 -5.09 -2.57 10.20
CA LEU A 211 -3.94 -2.12 10.97
C LEU A 211 -3.90 -2.86 12.31
N ASN A 212 -2.71 -3.32 12.69
CA ASN A 212 -2.43 -3.89 14.01
C ASN A 212 -1.52 -2.95 14.81
N CYS A 213 -1.77 -2.83 16.11
CA CYS A 213 -0.96 -2.11 17.09
C CYS A 213 -1.14 -2.80 18.44
N ALA A 214 -0.06 -3.29 19.04
CA ALA A 214 -0.09 -4.07 20.27
C ALA A 214 -0.47 -3.20 21.48
N SER A 215 0.13 -2.02 21.64
CA SER A 215 -0.11 -1.16 22.81
C SER A 215 -1.51 -0.54 22.81
N LEU A 216 -2.06 -0.25 21.62
CA LEU A 216 -3.46 0.18 21.46
C LEU A 216 -4.45 -1.00 21.46
N GLN A 217 -3.98 -2.24 21.62
CA GLN A 217 -4.79 -3.48 21.55
C GLN A 217 -5.56 -3.64 20.22
N TRP A 218 -5.05 -3.06 19.14
CA TRP A 218 -5.64 -3.12 17.81
C TRP A 218 -5.22 -4.41 17.10
N LYS A 219 -6.21 -5.26 16.83
CA LYS A 219 -6.06 -6.46 16.00
C LYS A 219 -7.02 -6.39 14.82
N ASP A 220 -6.47 -6.45 13.62
CA ASP A 220 -7.14 -6.36 12.33
C ASP A 220 -8.12 -5.17 12.23
N VAL A 221 -7.76 -4.04 12.83
CA VAL A 221 -8.61 -2.84 12.87
C VAL A 221 -8.79 -2.28 11.47
N ALA A 222 -10.04 -2.26 11.00
CA ALA A 222 -10.37 -1.74 9.69
C ALA A 222 -10.09 -0.23 9.58
N PHE A 223 -9.35 0.15 8.56
CA PHE A 223 -9.17 1.54 8.14
C PHE A 223 -9.40 1.67 6.63
N SER A 224 -9.69 2.87 6.17
CA SER A 224 -9.93 3.16 4.75
C SER A 224 -9.50 4.59 4.45
N GLY A 225 -9.31 4.93 3.18
CA GLY A 225 -8.95 6.29 2.83
C GLY A 225 -9.34 6.68 1.42
N HIS A 226 -9.28 7.99 1.16
CA HIS A 226 -9.48 8.55 -0.16
C HIS A 226 -8.39 9.56 -0.50
N LYS A 227 -7.95 9.52 -1.75
CA LYS A 227 -6.83 10.33 -2.24
C LYS A 227 -7.27 11.79 -2.37
N ILE A 228 -6.53 12.68 -1.70
CA ILE A 228 -6.75 14.12 -1.73
C ILE A 228 -5.75 14.83 -2.65
N ALA A 229 -4.51 14.33 -2.73
CA ALA A 229 -3.46 14.90 -3.58
C ALA A 229 -2.81 13.80 -4.47
N PRO A 230 -2.45 14.11 -5.74
CA PRO A 230 -1.84 13.14 -6.66
C PRO A 230 -0.33 12.95 -6.46
N ARG A 231 0.29 13.80 -5.64
CA ARG A 231 1.68 13.75 -5.17
C ARG A 231 1.65 14.07 -3.68
N SER A 232 2.56 13.50 -2.89
CA SER A 232 2.75 13.91 -1.50
C SER A 232 3.22 15.36 -1.43
N GLU A 233 2.94 16.02 -0.31
CA GLU A 233 3.48 17.36 -0.05
C GLU A 233 4.93 17.28 0.43
N SER A 234 5.36 16.09 0.85
CA SER A 234 6.67 15.79 1.40
C SER A 234 7.41 14.65 0.67
N ASP A 235 8.75 14.69 0.69
CA ASP A 235 9.65 13.55 0.38
C ASP A 235 10.68 13.49 1.51
N ILE A 236 10.21 13.06 2.68
CA ILE A 236 10.99 13.00 3.91
C ILE A 236 11.83 11.71 3.92
N PRO A 237 13.06 11.72 4.44
CA PRO A 237 13.79 10.50 4.76
C PRO A 237 12.99 9.65 5.75
N VAL A 238 12.46 8.53 5.28
CA VAL A 238 11.79 7.57 6.16
C VAL A 238 12.84 6.79 6.92
N ALA A 239 13.08 7.24 8.15
CA ALA A 239 13.80 6.51 9.17
C ALA A 239 13.08 5.19 9.52
N TRP A 240 13.84 4.13 9.81
CA TRP A 240 13.26 2.82 10.07
C TRP A 240 13.97 2.08 11.21
N GLY A 241 13.20 1.52 12.13
CA GLY A 241 13.72 0.80 13.29
C GLY A 241 13.77 1.65 14.55
N SER A 242 13.87 0.98 15.70
CA SER A 242 13.69 1.56 17.04
C SER A 242 14.63 2.70 17.39
N ASN A 243 15.76 2.82 16.71
CA ASN A 243 16.82 3.79 16.99
C ASN A 243 16.85 4.97 15.99
N GLU A 244 16.09 4.90 14.90
CA GLU A 244 16.12 5.92 13.84
C GLU A 244 14.87 6.81 13.80
N VAL A 245 13.72 6.30 14.25
CA VAL A 245 12.48 7.12 14.32
C VAL A 245 12.78 8.35 15.17
N PRO A 246 12.62 9.58 14.64
CA PRO A 246 12.89 10.79 15.41
C PRO A 246 11.99 10.82 16.65
N MET A 247 12.61 10.95 17.82
CA MET A 247 11.96 11.38 19.06
C MET A 247 11.63 12.88 18.94
#